data_AF-A0AAE4D0C6-F1
#
_entry.id   AF-A0AAE4D0C6-F1
#
_cell.length_a   1.000
_cell.length_b   1.000
_cell.length_c   1.000
_cell.angle_alpha   90.00
_cell.angle_beta   90.00
_cell.angle_gamma   90.00
#
_symmetry.space_group_name_H-M   'P 1'
#
loop_
_entity.id
_entity.type
_entity.pdbx_description
1 polymer ?
#
loop_
_entity_poly.entity_id
_entity_poly.type
_entity_poly.pdbx_seq_one_letter_code
_entity_poly.pdbx_strand_id
1 'polypeptide(L)'
;MVDATLSIHPEMLHGGRRPTVEWPWTLDGGDDYNVSRWTISAHAGTHVEAPLHTVAGGAAIDALPLETFVGPARVLDLTSVTTEITAADLLAAGLGDESRVLLKTANSTTVLLERDKAEHWIGVAPDAAALLVERGVRVLGVDYLTIEAPAREATFDAHYVLNGAGVALIESLDLAEVSAGLVELICPPVLLDAEAAPARALIRPLVAGEGGGQLIDVSIPVRERMLTWGKAPQRIVVESLDGGNMCNVTRWTIGTHTGSHVDAPLHYSAGQPAIDAMPLEVFHGRAQVLDLTGVAADVTAADLEAAGLGDAPRVLLKTRNSGERLLHGDAKPEAWIGIAEDAAALLVQRGAVLVGLDFLSIEGVAESAGGWAAHHVMCDAGLALLEAVDLAGVEAGEYELFALPLPLSGAEAAPARVFLRTLA
;
A
#
# COMPACT_ATOMS: atom_id res chain seq x y z
N MET A 1 -6.67 2.93 16.17
CA MET A 1 -6.48 2.26 14.87
C MET A 1 -5.40 1.21 15.08
N VAL A 2 -5.57 0.03 14.50
CA VAL A 2 -4.63 -1.09 14.57
C VAL A 2 -4.00 -1.26 13.19
N ASP A 3 -2.68 -1.42 13.14
CA ASP A 3 -1.97 -1.87 11.95
C ASP A 3 -1.94 -3.40 11.97
N ALA A 4 -2.66 -4.04 11.06
CA ALA A 4 -2.78 -5.49 10.95
C ALA A 4 -1.81 -6.07 9.90
N THR A 5 -0.76 -5.31 9.56
CA THR A 5 0.16 -5.64 8.47
C THR A 5 1.38 -6.40 8.96
N LEU A 6 1.77 -7.46 8.25
CA LEU A 6 3.08 -8.08 8.39
C LEU A 6 4.13 -7.34 7.57
N SER A 7 5.23 -6.98 8.23
CA SER A 7 6.41 -6.42 7.58
C SER A 7 7.02 -7.36 6.55
N ILE A 8 7.50 -6.82 5.44
CA ILE A 8 8.19 -7.58 4.40
C ILE A 8 9.69 -7.55 4.70
N HIS A 9 10.26 -8.73 4.95
CA HIS A 9 11.69 -8.90 5.18
C HIS A 9 12.17 -10.27 4.69
N PRO A 10 13.47 -10.47 4.39
CA PRO A 10 13.97 -11.73 3.81
C PRO A 10 13.73 -12.99 4.65
N GLU A 11 13.50 -12.84 5.96
CA GLU A 11 13.31 -13.94 6.90
C GLU A 11 11.84 -14.26 7.20
N MET A 12 10.89 -13.52 6.60
CA MET A 12 9.46 -13.70 6.85
C MET A 12 8.93 -15.04 6.35
N LEU A 13 7.74 -15.42 6.85
CA LEU A 13 6.94 -16.50 6.28
C LEU A 13 6.67 -16.28 4.80
N HIS A 14 6.80 -17.31 3.97
CA HIS A 14 6.60 -17.17 2.53
C HIS A 14 6.07 -18.45 1.84
N GLY A 15 5.33 -18.26 0.74
CA GLY A 15 4.81 -19.35 -0.10
C GLY A 15 5.82 -20.08 -1.00
N GLY A 16 7.12 -19.81 -0.86
CA GLY A 16 8.18 -20.63 -1.48
C GLY A 16 9.41 -19.88 -2.00
N ARG A 17 9.34 -18.53 -2.07
CA ARG A 17 10.50 -17.70 -2.45
C ARG A 17 10.62 -16.49 -1.54
N ARG A 18 11.78 -16.37 -0.88
CA ARG A 18 12.09 -15.27 0.03
C ARG A 18 12.17 -13.93 -0.71
N PRO A 19 11.72 -12.82 -0.09
CA PRO A 19 12.11 -11.49 -0.50
C PRO A 19 13.64 -11.37 -0.56
N THR A 20 14.15 -10.67 -1.58
CA THR A 20 15.56 -10.33 -1.67
C THR A 20 15.71 -8.84 -1.93
N VAL A 21 16.76 -8.24 -1.35
CA VAL A 21 17.08 -6.83 -1.48
C VAL A 21 18.48 -6.65 -2.04
N GLU A 22 18.63 -5.71 -2.96
CA GLU A 22 19.90 -5.18 -3.44
C GLU A 22 19.97 -3.71 -3.03
N TRP A 23 21.16 -3.23 -2.67
CA TRP A 23 21.42 -1.82 -2.33
C TRP A 23 22.40 -1.24 -3.35
N PRO A 24 21.92 -0.70 -4.49
CA PRO A 24 22.84 -0.19 -5.51
C PRO A 24 23.56 1.09 -5.10
N TRP A 25 22.99 1.87 -4.18
CA TRP A 25 23.59 3.10 -3.64
C TRP A 25 23.36 3.19 -2.14
N THR A 26 24.38 3.60 -1.39
CA THR A 26 24.28 3.82 0.06
C THR A 26 25.09 5.00 0.56
N LEU A 27 24.55 5.72 1.54
CA LEU A 27 25.26 6.80 2.24
C LEU A 27 26.56 6.29 2.90
N ASP A 28 26.51 5.11 3.51
CA ASP A 28 27.70 4.45 4.09
C ASP A 28 28.76 4.08 3.04
N GLY A 29 28.33 3.90 1.78
CA GLY A 29 29.20 3.66 0.62
C GLY A 29 29.81 4.94 0.04
N GLY A 30 29.39 6.12 0.53
CA GLY A 30 29.81 7.43 0.04
C GLY A 30 28.97 7.97 -1.11
N ASP A 31 27.80 7.38 -1.40
CA ASP A 31 26.81 7.95 -2.31
C ASP A 31 26.03 9.09 -1.64
N ASP A 32 25.37 9.93 -2.44
CA ASP A 32 24.59 11.07 -1.94
C ASP A 32 23.25 10.66 -1.28
N TYR A 33 22.80 9.42 -1.54
CA TYR A 33 21.54 8.87 -1.07
C TYR A 33 21.57 7.35 -0.98
N ASN A 34 20.68 6.80 -0.16
CA ASN A 34 20.37 5.37 -0.13
C ASN A 34 19.34 5.05 -1.21
N VAL A 35 19.49 3.94 -1.92
CA VAL A 35 18.43 3.39 -2.77
C VAL A 35 18.53 1.87 -2.70
N SER A 36 17.38 1.21 -2.54
CA SER A 36 17.25 -0.24 -2.54
C SER A 36 16.32 -0.75 -3.65
N ARG A 37 16.54 -2.00 -4.02
CA ARG A 37 15.76 -2.72 -5.03
C ARG A 37 15.34 -4.06 -4.49
N TRP A 38 14.03 -4.31 -4.49
CA TRP A 38 13.41 -5.47 -3.88
C TRP A 38 12.87 -6.41 -4.93
N THR A 39 13.12 -7.72 -4.77
CA THR A 39 12.40 -8.77 -5.52
C THR A 39 11.45 -9.50 -4.59
N ILE A 40 10.16 -9.17 -4.70
CA ILE A 40 9.09 -9.66 -3.82
C ILE A 40 8.06 -10.45 -4.60
N SER A 41 7.37 -11.36 -3.90
CA SER A 41 6.14 -11.96 -4.43
C SER A 41 5.03 -10.93 -4.44
N ALA A 42 4.13 -11.01 -5.41
CA ALA A 42 2.83 -10.35 -5.36
C ALA A 42 2.05 -10.75 -4.09
N HIS A 43 2.32 -11.95 -3.56
CA HIS A 43 1.77 -12.52 -2.33
C HIS A 43 2.70 -12.37 -1.11
N ALA A 44 3.57 -11.34 -1.07
CA ALA A 44 4.51 -11.16 0.04
C ALA A 44 3.87 -10.37 1.19
N GLY A 45 4.01 -10.90 2.42
CA GLY A 45 3.44 -10.27 3.62
C GLY A 45 1.93 -10.23 3.61
N THR A 46 1.36 -9.24 4.29
CA THR A 46 -0.06 -8.95 4.11
C THR A 46 -0.27 -8.46 2.68
N HIS A 47 -1.16 -9.14 1.97
CA HIS A 47 -1.39 -8.88 0.56
C HIS A 47 -2.85 -9.11 0.21
N VAL A 48 -3.24 -8.56 -0.93
CA VAL A 48 -4.56 -8.77 -1.51
C VAL A 48 -4.42 -9.61 -2.76
N GLU A 49 -5.30 -10.60 -2.90
CA GLU A 49 -5.46 -11.40 -4.10
C GLU A 49 -6.73 -10.97 -4.85
N ALA A 50 -6.58 -10.80 -6.16
CA ALA A 50 -7.67 -10.56 -7.08
C ALA A 50 -8.14 -11.88 -7.72
N PRO A 51 -9.35 -11.92 -8.32
CA PRO A 51 -9.87 -13.13 -8.96
C PRO A 51 -8.94 -13.77 -9.99
N LEU A 52 -8.07 -13.00 -10.64
CA LEU A 52 -7.05 -13.51 -11.55
C LEU A 52 -6.16 -14.60 -10.92
N HIS A 53 -6.04 -14.66 -9.59
CA HIS A 53 -5.19 -15.66 -8.92
C HIS A 53 -5.59 -17.09 -9.30
N THR A 54 -6.90 -17.42 -9.32
CA THR A 54 -7.37 -18.78 -9.67
C THR A 54 -8.40 -18.83 -10.80
N VAL A 55 -8.81 -17.67 -11.33
CA VAL A 55 -9.78 -17.56 -12.43
C VAL A 55 -9.09 -17.10 -13.70
N ALA A 56 -9.08 -17.94 -14.73
CA ALA A 56 -8.55 -17.58 -16.04
C ALA A 56 -9.35 -16.41 -16.63
N GLY A 57 -8.65 -15.31 -16.94
CA GLY A 57 -9.28 -14.05 -17.38
C GLY A 57 -10.00 -13.28 -16.28
N GLY A 58 -9.78 -13.63 -15.01
CA GLY A 58 -10.24 -12.86 -13.85
C GLY A 58 -9.61 -11.47 -13.79
N ALA A 59 -10.19 -10.58 -12.99
CA ALA A 59 -9.65 -9.24 -12.80
C ALA A 59 -8.31 -9.29 -12.07
N ALA A 60 -7.33 -8.51 -12.55
CA ALA A 60 -6.08 -8.21 -11.84
C ALA A 60 -6.31 -7.18 -10.73
N ILE A 61 -5.32 -6.98 -9.85
CA ILE A 61 -5.41 -6.04 -8.73
C ILE A 61 -5.67 -4.60 -9.18
N ASP A 62 -4.96 -4.14 -10.22
CA ASP A 62 -5.09 -2.79 -10.76
C ASP A 62 -6.43 -2.50 -11.46
N ALA A 63 -7.23 -3.55 -11.72
CA ALA A 63 -8.58 -3.44 -12.25
C ALA A 63 -9.67 -3.35 -11.16
N LEU A 64 -9.34 -3.62 -9.90
CA LEU A 64 -10.30 -3.60 -8.80
C LEU A 64 -10.47 -2.17 -8.24
N PRO A 65 -11.72 -1.68 -8.07
CA PRO A 65 -11.97 -0.33 -7.58
C PRO A 65 -11.52 -0.19 -6.13
N LEU A 66 -10.99 0.99 -5.77
CA LEU A 66 -10.45 1.29 -4.44
C LEU A 66 -11.47 1.02 -3.32
N GLU A 67 -12.74 1.30 -3.56
CA GLU A 67 -13.88 1.09 -2.65
C GLU A 67 -14.09 -0.39 -2.28
N THR A 68 -13.47 -1.31 -3.03
CA THR A 68 -13.43 -2.74 -2.65
C THR A 68 -12.69 -2.88 -1.31
N PHE A 69 -11.57 -2.18 -1.17
CA PHE A 69 -10.59 -2.38 -0.10
C PHE A 69 -10.69 -1.39 1.06
N VAL A 70 -11.59 -0.41 0.92
CA VAL A 70 -11.79 0.66 1.91
C VAL A 70 -13.26 0.75 2.27
N GLY A 71 -13.59 0.62 3.56
CA GLY A 71 -14.93 0.86 4.09
C GLY A 71 -15.37 -0.12 5.19
N PRO A 72 -16.68 -0.14 5.52
CA PRO A 72 -17.22 -0.96 6.59
C PRO A 72 -16.92 -2.45 6.40
N ALA A 73 -16.47 -3.11 7.47
CA ALA A 73 -16.17 -4.53 7.53
C ALA A 73 -16.62 -5.13 8.87
N ARG A 74 -16.74 -6.46 8.92
CA ARG A 74 -17.02 -7.21 10.14
C ARG A 74 -15.86 -8.14 10.48
N VAL A 75 -15.33 -8.00 11.69
CA VAL A 75 -14.37 -8.96 12.27
C VAL A 75 -15.16 -10.02 13.04
N LEU A 76 -14.96 -11.29 12.68
CA LEU A 76 -15.54 -12.44 13.38
C LEU A 76 -14.48 -13.06 14.30
N ASP A 77 -14.80 -13.19 15.58
CA ASP A 77 -13.96 -13.94 16.53
C ASP A 77 -14.20 -15.44 16.36
N LEU A 78 -13.20 -16.11 15.81
CA LEU A 78 -13.16 -17.55 15.57
C LEU A 78 -11.96 -18.19 16.29
N THR A 79 -11.43 -17.53 17.33
CA THR A 79 -10.29 -18.02 18.11
C THR A 79 -10.57 -19.35 18.83
N SER A 80 -11.83 -19.74 18.98
CA SER A 80 -12.24 -21.03 19.53
C SER A 80 -12.25 -22.18 18.50
N VAL A 81 -12.18 -21.88 17.20
CA VAL A 81 -12.11 -22.90 16.14
C VAL A 81 -10.70 -23.48 16.13
N THR A 82 -10.57 -24.81 16.04
CA THR A 82 -9.28 -25.51 16.13
C THR A 82 -8.92 -26.32 14.88
N THR A 83 -9.85 -26.47 13.94
CA THR A 83 -9.67 -27.25 12.70
C THR A 83 -9.84 -26.40 11.45
N GLU A 84 -11.05 -26.33 10.89
CA GLU A 84 -11.41 -25.49 9.76
C GLU A 84 -12.70 -24.73 10.09
N ILE A 85 -12.84 -23.52 9.56
CA ILE A 85 -13.99 -22.64 9.81
C ILE A 85 -15.15 -23.12 8.94
N THR A 86 -16.24 -23.55 9.56
CA THR A 86 -17.46 -24.02 8.89
C THR A 86 -18.51 -22.93 8.77
N ALA A 87 -19.56 -23.16 7.97
CA ALA A 87 -20.69 -22.25 7.89
C ALA A 87 -21.37 -22.03 9.26
N ALA A 88 -21.41 -23.07 10.10
CA ALA A 88 -21.98 -22.98 11.44
C ALA A 88 -21.15 -22.06 12.35
N ASP A 89 -19.82 -22.10 12.25
CA ASP A 89 -18.92 -21.24 13.03
C ASP A 89 -19.11 -19.77 12.64
N LEU A 90 -19.22 -19.47 11.33
CA LEU A 90 -19.49 -18.11 10.84
C LEU A 90 -20.81 -17.56 11.39
N LEU A 91 -21.86 -18.38 11.37
CA LEU A 91 -23.17 -17.99 11.91
C LEU A 91 -23.12 -17.78 13.43
N ALA A 92 -22.44 -18.65 14.15
CA ALA A 92 -22.27 -18.54 15.60
C ALA A 92 -21.44 -17.30 16.00
N ALA A 93 -20.45 -16.93 15.20
CA ALA A 93 -19.63 -15.72 15.37
C ALA A 93 -20.36 -14.43 14.95
N GLY A 94 -21.57 -14.53 14.40
CA GLY A 94 -22.41 -13.38 14.07
C GLY A 94 -22.14 -12.77 12.70
N LEU A 95 -21.86 -13.60 11.69
CA LEU A 95 -21.82 -13.18 10.28
C LEU A 95 -23.10 -12.42 9.88
N GLY A 96 -22.92 -11.15 9.49
CA GLY A 96 -23.97 -10.26 9.01
C GLY A 96 -24.06 -10.23 7.48
N ASP A 97 -24.38 -9.04 6.96
CA ASP A 97 -24.55 -8.75 5.53
C ASP A 97 -23.45 -7.80 4.99
N GLU A 98 -22.38 -7.61 5.76
CA GLU A 98 -21.27 -6.75 5.38
C GLU A 98 -20.48 -7.35 4.20
N SER A 99 -20.15 -6.52 3.22
CA SER A 99 -19.41 -6.95 2.03
C SER A 99 -17.93 -7.27 2.29
N ARG A 100 -17.41 -6.95 3.47
CA ARG A 100 -16.03 -7.20 3.91
C ARG A 100 -16.07 -7.96 5.23
N VAL A 101 -15.43 -9.13 5.27
CA VAL A 101 -15.40 -9.98 6.46
C VAL A 101 -13.95 -10.34 6.77
N LEU A 102 -13.53 -10.22 8.04
CA LEU A 102 -12.21 -10.61 8.53
C LEU A 102 -12.38 -11.76 9.53
N LEU A 103 -11.65 -12.86 9.33
CA LEU A 103 -11.72 -14.06 10.15
C LEU A 103 -10.55 -14.07 11.13
N LYS A 104 -10.80 -13.68 12.38
CA LYS A 104 -9.79 -13.71 13.45
C LYS A 104 -9.72 -15.10 14.06
N THR A 105 -8.58 -15.76 13.96
CA THR A 105 -8.38 -17.10 14.53
C THR A 105 -7.22 -17.10 15.53
N ALA A 106 -6.85 -18.27 16.02
CA ALA A 106 -5.63 -18.41 16.82
C ALA A 106 -4.34 -18.27 15.98
N ASN A 107 -4.42 -18.27 14.64
CA ASN A 107 -3.24 -18.22 13.76
C ASN A 107 -2.39 -16.98 14.03
N SER A 108 -3.02 -15.81 14.22
CA SER A 108 -2.33 -14.53 14.53
C SER A 108 -1.37 -14.64 15.72
N THR A 109 -1.74 -15.40 16.76
CA THR A 109 -0.96 -15.54 18.00
C THR A 109 -0.10 -16.79 18.06
N THR A 110 -0.19 -17.68 17.07
CA THR A 110 0.46 -19.00 17.10
C THR A 110 1.44 -19.17 15.95
N VAL A 111 0.97 -19.15 14.71
CA VAL A 111 1.74 -19.58 13.54
C VAL A 111 2.08 -18.46 12.56
N LEU A 112 1.38 -17.31 12.62
CA LEU A 112 1.52 -16.23 11.65
C LEU A 112 2.94 -15.64 11.60
N LEU A 113 3.59 -15.53 12.76
CA LEU A 113 4.93 -14.93 12.90
C LEU A 113 6.07 -15.95 12.78
N GLU A 114 5.77 -17.21 12.47
CA GLU A 114 6.78 -18.22 12.20
C GLU A 114 7.51 -17.94 10.87
N ARG A 115 8.75 -18.43 10.74
CA ARG A 115 9.56 -18.22 9.51
C ARG A 115 9.31 -19.25 8.43
N ASP A 116 8.80 -20.39 8.84
CA ASP A 116 8.51 -21.55 8.02
C ASP A 116 7.02 -21.86 8.13
N LYS A 117 6.46 -22.49 7.09
CA LYS A 117 5.06 -22.86 7.10
C LYS A 117 4.80 -23.90 8.19
N ALA A 118 3.79 -23.64 9.01
CA ALA A 118 3.37 -24.55 10.07
C ALA A 118 2.72 -25.80 9.47
N GLU A 119 2.73 -26.91 10.20
CA GLU A 119 2.03 -28.14 9.80
C GLU A 119 0.51 -28.05 10.03
N HIS A 120 0.09 -27.18 10.95
CA HIS A 120 -1.30 -26.99 11.33
C HIS A 120 -1.63 -25.50 11.43
N TRP A 121 -2.73 -25.11 10.79
CA TRP A 121 -3.32 -23.77 10.84
C TRP A 121 -4.82 -23.88 10.59
N ILE A 122 -5.55 -22.80 10.87
CA ILE A 122 -7.00 -22.74 10.70
C ILE A 122 -7.31 -22.08 9.35
N GLY A 123 -7.97 -22.82 8.45
CA GLY A 123 -8.43 -22.33 7.15
C GLY A 123 -9.95 -22.38 7.01
N VAL A 124 -10.44 -22.11 5.80
CA VAL A 124 -11.87 -22.01 5.47
C VAL A 124 -12.38 -23.33 4.88
N ALA A 125 -13.48 -23.85 5.41
CA ALA A 125 -14.15 -25.02 4.85
C ALA A 125 -15.03 -24.65 3.62
N PRO A 126 -15.32 -25.60 2.70
CA PRO A 126 -16.10 -25.30 1.51
C PRO A 126 -17.51 -24.76 1.76
N ASP A 127 -18.17 -25.21 2.83
CA ASP A 127 -19.51 -24.71 3.19
C ASP A 127 -19.46 -23.28 3.73
N ALA A 128 -18.41 -22.92 4.47
CA ALA A 128 -18.14 -21.55 4.89
C ALA A 128 -17.87 -20.63 3.68
N ALA A 129 -17.03 -21.06 2.74
CA ALA A 129 -16.78 -20.32 1.50
C ALA A 129 -18.08 -20.09 0.71
N ALA A 130 -18.91 -21.12 0.56
CA ALA A 130 -20.21 -21.01 -0.11
C ALA A 130 -21.16 -20.03 0.61
N LEU A 131 -21.23 -20.08 1.95
CA LEU A 131 -22.05 -19.17 2.74
C LEU A 131 -21.60 -17.71 2.60
N LEU A 132 -20.29 -17.44 2.59
CA LEU A 132 -19.76 -16.09 2.38
C LEU A 132 -20.19 -15.51 1.03
N VAL A 133 -20.14 -16.32 -0.03
CA VAL A 133 -20.66 -15.93 -1.36
C VAL A 133 -22.17 -15.69 -1.32
N GLU A 134 -22.94 -16.57 -0.67
CA GLU A 134 -24.40 -16.40 -0.51
C GLU A 134 -24.76 -15.09 0.21
N ARG A 135 -23.96 -14.68 1.20
CA ARG A 135 -24.11 -13.42 1.95
C ARG A 135 -23.61 -12.18 1.20
N GLY A 136 -23.11 -12.34 -0.02
CA GLY A 136 -22.65 -11.22 -0.85
C GLY A 136 -21.33 -10.61 -0.37
N VAL A 137 -20.50 -11.39 0.34
CA VAL A 137 -19.13 -10.97 0.70
C VAL A 137 -18.35 -10.72 -0.60
N ARG A 138 -17.59 -9.63 -0.61
CA ARG A 138 -16.75 -9.17 -1.73
C ARG A 138 -15.27 -9.15 -1.38
N VAL A 139 -14.95 -9.10 -0.09
CA VAL A 139 -13.59 -9.23 0.42
C VAL A 139 -13.60 -10.12 1.66
N LEU A 140 -12.71 -11.11 1.67
CA LEU A 140 -12.46 -11.97 2.82
C LEU A 140 -11.02 -11.79 3.30
N GLY A 141 -10.82 -11.42 4.56
CA GLY A 141 -9.50 -11.39 5.17
C GLY A 141 -9.28 -12.56 6.13
N VAL A 142 -8.10 -13.17 6.07
CA VAL A 142 -7.67 -14.25 6.98
C VAL A 142 -6.31 -13.95 7.58
N ASP A 143 -6.02 -14.59 8.70
CA ASP A 143 -4.83 -14.36 9.50
C ASP A 143 -3.75 -15.45 9.33
N TYR A 144 -3.61 -15.98 8.12
CA TYR A 144 -2.53 -16.90 7.75
C TYR A 144 -2.10 -16.77 6.29
N LEU A 145 -1.02 -17.47 5.91
CA LEU A 145 -0.40 -17.49 4.57
C LEU A 145 -1.33 -18.00 3.46
N THR A 146 -2.45 -18.64 3.81
CA THR A 146 -3.44 -19.13 2.85
C THR A 146 -4.81 -19.24 3.49
N ILE A 147 -5.89 -19.03 2.73
CA ILE A 147 -7.26 -19.32 3.17
C ILE A 147 -7.57 -20.83 3.24
N GLU A 148 -6.80 -21.69 2.59
CA GLU A 148 -7.06 -23.13 2.59
C GLU A 148 -6.78 -23.77 3.94
N ALA A 149 -7.61 -24.71 4.37
CA ALA A 149 -7.25 -25.58 5.49
C ALA A 149 -6.12 -26.56 5.07
N PRO A 150 -5.29 -27.07 6.01
CA PRO A 150 -4.19 -27.99 5.69
C PRO A 150 -4.59 -29.20 4.83
N ALA A 151 -5.80 -29.74 5.04
CA ALA A 151 -6.32 -30.88 4.28
C ALA A 151 -6.71 -30.56 2.83
N ARG A 152 -6.75 -29.27 2.45
CA ARG A 152 -7.28 -28.75 1.16
C ARG A 152 -6.28 -27.91 0.38
N GLU A 153 -5.06 -27.72 0.90
CA GLU A 153 -4.01 -26.98 0.21
C GLU A 153 -3.70 -27.56 -1.18
N ALA A 154 -3.86 -28.87 -1.38
CA ALA A 154 -3.63 -29.50 -2.68
C ALA A 154 -4.82 -29.36 -3.65
N THR A 155 -5.97 -28.83 -3.22
CA THR A 155 -7.19 -28.77 -4.03
C THR A 155 -7.74 -27.35 -4.22
N PHE A 156 -7.36 -26.38 -3.38
CA PHE A 156 -7.76 -24.96 -3.49
C PHE A 156 -9.29 -24.78 -3.46
N ASP A 157 -9.98 -25.60 -2.66
CA ASP A 157 -11.45 -25.65 -2.61
C ASP A 157 -12.05 -24.27 -2.30
N ALA A 158 -11.50 -23.58 -1.30
CA ALA A 158 -12.01 -22.28 -0.86
C ALA A 158 -11.66 -21.17 -1.87
N HIS A 159 -10.44 -21.16 -2.42
CA HIS A 159 -10.06 -20.19 -3.45
C HIS A 159 -10.94 -20.28 -4.69
N TYR A 160 -11.19 -21.48 -5.22
CA TYR A 160 -12.00 -21.62 -6.42
C TYR A 160 -13.45 -21.16 -6.21
N VAL A 161 -14.02 -21.37 -5.02
CA VAL A 161 -15.35 -20.86 -4.68
C VAL A 161 -15.35 -19.33 -4.57
N LEU A 162 -14.41 -18.76 -3.82
CA LEU A 162 -14.40 -17.33 -3.50
C LEU A 162 -13.95 -16.48 -4.70
N ASN A 163 -12.77 -16.75 -5.27
CA ASN A 163 -12.28 -16.03 -6.45
C ASN A 163 -13.20 -16.26 -7.65
N GLY A 164 -13.76 -17.47 -7.80
CA GLY A 164 -14.75 -17.79 -8.83
C GLY A 164 -16.05 -16.97 -8.73
N ALA A 165 -16.40 -16.51 -7.53
CA ALA A 165 -17.48 -15.57 -7.28
C ALA A 165 -17.05 -14.09 -7.33
N GLY A 166 -15.78 -13.81 -7.63
CA GLY A 166 -15.22 -12.46 -7.70
C GLY A 166 -14.92 -11.83 -6.33
N VAL A 167 -14.78 -12.65 -5.28
CA VAL A 167 -14.33 -12.21 -3.95
C VAL A 167 -12.83 -11.96 -4.00
N ALA A 168 -12.36 -10.82 -3.50
CA ALA A 168 -10.94 -10.57 -3.27
C ALA A 168 -10.52 -11.12 -1.90
N LEU A 169 -9.30 -11.64 -1.79
CA LEU A 169 -8.80 -12.23 -0.55
C LEU A 169 -7.73 -11.32 0.05
N ILE A 170 -7.68 -11.22 1.38
CA ILE A 170 -6.59 -10.59 2.11
C ILE A 170 -5.97 -11.66 2.99
N GLU A 171 -4.72 -11.99 2.73
CA GLU A 171 -4.03 -13.03 3.48
C GLU A 171 -2.95 -12.44 4.38
N SER A 172 -2.57 -13.21 5.40
CA SER A 172 -1.53 -12.84 6.37
C SER A 172 -1.83 -11.52 7.10
N LEU A 173 -3.07 -11.34 7.57
CA LEU A 173 -3.43 -10.27 8.51
C LEU A 173 -3.02 -10.63 9.93
N ASP A 174 -2.40 -9.70 10.66
CA ASP A 174 -2.26 -9.83 12.12
C ASP A 174 -3.52 -9.28 12.81
N LEU A 175 -4.40 -10.18 13.24
CA LEU A 175 -5.66 -9.84 13.90
C LEU A 175 -5.59 -9.99 15.43
N ALA A 176 -4.41 -10.23 16.00
CA ALA A 176 -4.25 -10.49 17.44
C ALA A 176 -4.83 -9.36 18.30
N GLU A 177 -4.54 -8.11 17.95
CA GLU A 177 -4.98 -6.91 18.68
C GLU A 177 -6.29 -6.30 18.14
N VAL A 178 -6.92 -6.94 17.14
CA VAL A 178 -8.17 -6.46 16.53
C VAL A 178 -9.37 -6.99 17.30
N SER A 179 -10.28 -6.10 17.70
CA SER A 179 -11.54 -6.47 18.36
C SER A 179 -12.58 -6.94 17.34
N ALA A 180 -13.37 -7.94 17.71
CA ALA A 180 -14.50 -8.40 16.90
C ALA A 180 -15.63 -7.36 16.82
N GLY A 181 -16.41 -7.42 15.74
CA GLY A 181 -17.52 -6.51 15.48
C GLY A 181 -17.34 -5.65 14.22
N LEU A 182 -18.08 -4.54 14.16
CA LEU A 182 -18.05 -3.62 13.03
C LEU A 182 -16.85 -2.68 13.10
N VAL A 183 -16.09 -2.63 12.02
CA VAL A 183 -14.89 -1.82 11.87
C VAL A 183 -14.89 -1.13 10.50
N GLU A 184 -14.01 -0.18 10.31
CA GLU A 184 -13.59 0.27 8.99
C GLU A 184 -12.27 -0.43 8.64
N LEU A 185 -12.24 -1.09 7.49
CA LEU A 185 -11.04 -1.64 6.88
C LEU A 185 -10.48 -0.62 5.89
N ILE A 186 -9.17 -0.38 5.93
CA ILE A 186 -8.41 0.37 4.93
C ILE A 186 -7.22 -0.51 4.52
N CYS A 187 -7.35 -1.22 3.39
CA CYS A 187 -6.30 -2.12 2.92
C CYS A 187 -6.06 -2.00 1.40
N PRO A 188 -5.76 -0.79 0.88
CA PRO A 188 -5.51 -0.63 -0.54
C PRO A 188 -4.20 -1.36 -0.92
N PRO A 189 -4.24 -2.33 -1.85
CA PRO A 189 -3.01 -2.96 -2.34
C PRO A 189 -2.25 -2.03 -3.27
N VAL A 190 -0.91 -2.15 -3.32
CA VAL A 190 -0.11 -1.44 -4.34
C VAL A 190 -0.63 -1.80 -5.73
N LEU A 191 -0.73 -0.80 -6.62
CA LEU A 191 -1.23 -1.01 -7.99
C LEU A 191 -0.18 -1.73 -8.84
N LEU A 192 -0.38 -3.04 -9.02
CA LEU A 192 0.41 -3.90 -9.89
C LEU A 192 -0.51 -4.56 -10.93
N ASP A 193 -0.02 -4.67 -12.17
CA ASP A 193 -0.62 -5.55 -13.20
C ASP A 193 -0.27 -7.01 -12.86
N ALA A 194 -0.94 -7.54 -11.83
CA ALA A 194 -0.74 -8.88 -11.30
C ALA A 194 -2.00 -9.41 -10.60
N GLU A 195 -2.01 -10.70 -10.33
CA GLU A 195 -3.07 -11.40 -9.62
C GLU A 195 -3.17 -11.07 -8.13
N ALA A 196 -2.09 -10.54 -7.55
CA ALA A 196 -2.04 -10.11 -6.17
C ALA A 196 -1.09 -8.91 -6.03
N ALA A 197 -1.16 -8.25 -4.89
CA ALA A 197 -0.18 -7.25 -4.52
C ALA A 197 -0.11 -7.07 -2.99
N PRO A 198 1.08 -6.80 -2.44
CA PRO A 198 1.21 -6.46 -1.03
C PRO A 198 0.40 -5.21 -0.67
N ALA A 199 -0.07 -5.16 0.57
CA ALA A 199 -0.92 -4.09 1.07
C ALA A 199 -0.62 -3.82 2.55
N ARG A 200 -0.74 -2.55 2.96
CA ARG A 200 -0.83 -2.20 4.37
C ARG A 200 -2.29 -2.22 4.79
N ALA A 201 -2.62 -2.94 5.86
CA ALA A 201 -3.98 -3.14 6.35
C ALA A 201 -4.19 -2.40 7.68
N LEU A 202 -5.00 -1.35 7.65
CA LEU A 202 -5.38 -0.60 8.85
C LEU A 202 -6.84 -0.88 9.20
N ILE A 203 -7.08 -1.06 10.50
CA ILE A 203 -8.40 -1.36 11.03
C ILE A 203 -8.71 -0.36 12.14
N ARG A 204 -9.85 0.33 12.05
CA ARG A 204 -10.31 1.25 13.11
C ARG A 204 -11.79 1.02 13.45
N PRO A 205 -12.25 1.42 14.65
CA PRO A 205 -13.67 1.38 14.96
C PRO A 205 -14.48 2.13 13.90
N LEU A 206 -15.62 1.55 13.50
CA LEU A 206 -16.54 2.22 12.60
C LEU A 206 -17.34 3.28 13.37
N VAL A 207 -17.07 4.56 13.13
CA VAL A 207 -17.78 5.67 13.77
C VAL A 207 -18.90 6.15 12.84
N ALA A 208 -20.11 6.29 13.37
CA ALA A 208 -21.26 6.74 12.59
C ALA A 208 -21.03 8.16 12.04
N GLY A 209 -21.06 8.31 10.72
CA GLY A 209 -20.80 9.58 10.03
C GLY A 209 -19.36 9.79 9.59
N GLU A 210 -18.40 8.96 10.03
CA GLU A 210 -17.04 8.93 9.51
C GLU A 210 -16.92 7.86 8.40
N GLY A 211 -16.12 8.12 7.36
CA GLY A 211 -15.88 7.18 6.26
C GLY A 211 -16.84 7.27 5.06
N GLY A 212 -17.74 8.25 5.02
CA GLY A 212 -18.67 8.48 3.90
C GLY A 212 -18.16 9.42 2.79
N GLY A 213 -16.94 9.96 2.94
CA GLY A 213 -16.34 10.85 1.94
C GLY A 213 -15.99 10.12 0.63
N GLN A 214 -15.98 10.86 -0.48
CA GLN A 214 -15.52 10.34 -1.76
C GLN A 214 -14.05 9.95 -1.65
N LEU A 215 -13.71 8.75 -2.11
CA LEU A 215 -12.33 8.31 -2.26
C LEU A 215 -11.80 8.77 -3.62
N ILE A 216 -10.60 9.34 -3.63
CA ILE A 216 -9.91 9.84 -4.83
C ILE A 216 -8.54 9.16 -4.86
N ASP A 217 -8.40 8.16 -5.72
CA ASP A 217 -7.11 7.48 -5.95
C ASP A 217 -6.20 8.42 -6.75
N VAL A 218 -5.03 8.73 -6.19
CA VAL A 218 -4.03 9.63 -6.79
C VAL A 218 -2.76 8.85 -7.15
N SER A 219 -2.84 7.53 -7.21
CA SER A 219 -1.69 6.66 -7.42
C SER A 219 -1.30 6.54 -8.90
N ILE A 220 0.01 6.45 -9.15
CA ILE A 220 0.58 6.00 -10.41
C ILE A 220 0.85 4.50 -10.33
N PRO A 221 0.23 3.67 -11.18
CA PRO A 221 0.41 2.22 -11.15
C PRO A 221 1.83 1.81 -11.56
N VAL A 222 2.32 0.75 -10.94
CA VAL A 222 3.61 0.14 -11.28
C VAL A 222 3.41 -0.80 -12.47
N ARG A 223 4.17 -0.55 -13.53
CA ARG A 223 4.14 -1.31 -14.79
C ARG A 223 5.56 -1.43 -15.34
N GLU A 224 5.83 -2.47 -16.12
CA GLU A 224 7.18 -2.71 -16.69
C GLU A 224 7.68 -1.56 -17.56
N ARG A 225 6.77 -0.86 -18.23
CA ARG A 225 7.07 0.34 -19.00
C ARG A 225 6.45 1.55 -18.33
N MET A 226 7.21 2.26 -17.51
CA MET A 226 6.83 3.54 -16.92
C MET A 226 8.04 4.44 -16.80
N LEU A 227 7.81 5.72 -16.52
CA LEU A 227 8.87 6.63 -16.15
C LEU A 227 9.49 6.20 -14.82
N THR A 228 10.81 6.06 -14.79
CA THR A 228 11.60 5.72 -13.59
C THR A 228 12.94 6.45 -13.60
N TRP A 229 13.51 6.73 -12.42
CA TRP A 229 14.89 7.20 -12.30
C TRP A 229 15.92 6.09 -12.61
N GLY A 230 15.65 4.89 -12.09
CA GLY A 230 16.56 3.75 -12.17
C GLY A 230 16.14 2.69 -13.19
N LYS A 231 16.41 1.43 -12.83
CA LYS A 231 15.99 0.27 -13.63
C LYS A 231 14.47 0.17 -13.65
N ALA A 232 13.92 -0.11 -14.83
CA ALA A 232 12.50 -0.39 -14.98
C ALA A 232 12.05 -1.56 -14.08
N PRO A 233 10.79 -1.54 -13.61
CA PRO A 233 10.17 -2.67 -12.92
C PRO A 233 10.22 -3.92 -13.79
N GLN A 234 10.47 -5.06 -13.18
CA GLN A 234 10.50 -6.34 -13.89
C GLN A 234 9.44 -7.27 -13.33
N ARG A 235 8.51 -7.70 -14.19
CA ARG A 235 7.52 -8.71 -13.85
C ARG A 235 8.09 -10.09 -14.15
N ILE A 236 7.96 -11.01 -13.19
CA ILE A 236 8.47 -12.38 -13.29
C ILE A 236 7.29 -13.32 -13.02
N VAL A 237 6.80 -13.98 -14.07
CA VAL A 237 5.77 -15.02 -13.93
C VAL A 237 6.42 -16.27 -13.32
N VAL A 238 5.92 -16.70 -12.16
CA VAL A 238 6.39 -17.90 -11.43
C VAL A 238 5.48 -19.08 -11.73
N GLU A 239 4.17 -18.87 -11.65
CA GLU A 239 3.14 -19.86 -11.97
C GLU A 239 2.07 -19.23 -12.86
N SER A 240 1.46 -20.03 -13.73
CA SER A 240 0.40 -19.56 -14.60
C SER A 240 -0.67 -20.61 -14.88
N LEU A 241 -1.92 -20.18 -14.85
CA LEU A 241 -3.07 -20.99 -15.26
C LEU A 241 -2.92 -21.50 -16.71
N ASP A 242 -2.41 -20.66 -17.62
CA ASP A 242 -2.15 -21.05 -19.01
C ASP A 242 -1.04 -22.12 -19.13
N GLY A 243 -0.15 -22.17 -18.13
CA GLY A 243 0.88 -23.19 -17.97
C GLY A 243 0.40 -24.48 -17.31
N GLY A 244 -0.89 -24.55 -16.92
CA GLY A 244 -1.48 -25.69 -16.21
C GLY A 244 -1.24 -25.69 -14.70
N ASN A 245 -0.76 -24.59 -14.11
CA ASN A 245 -0.72 -24.43 -12.65
C ASN A 245 -2.13 -24.25 -12.08
N MET A 246 -2.28 -24.46 -10.77
CA MET A 246 -3.56 -24.27 -10.07
C MET A 246 -3.94 -22.79 -9.91
N CYS A 247 -2.94 -21.91 -9.91
CA CYS A 247 -3.07 -20.48 -9.77
C CYS A 247 -2.02 -19.73 -10.61
N ASN A 248 -2.20 -18.42 -10.72
CA ASN A 248 -1.18 -17.49 -11.17
C ASN A 248 -0.34 -17.04 -9.96
N VAL A 249 0.97 -16.94 -10.12
CA VAL A 249 1.86 -16.34 -9.12
C VAL A 249 2.90 -15.49 -9.83
N THR A 250 2.98 -14.23 -9.45
CA THR A 250 3.90 -13.24 -10.01
C THR A 250 4.88 -12.77 -8.95
N ARG A 251 6.12 -12.52 -9.36
CA ARG A 251 7.11 -11.73 -8.60
C ARG A 251 7.42 -10.45 -9.32
N TRP A 252 7.79 -9.44 -8.55
CA TRP A 252 8.21 -8.15 -9.05
C TRP A 252 9.59 -7.81 -8.52
N THR A 253 10.48 -7.36 -9.41
CA THR A 253 11.70 -6.66 -9.02
C THR A 253 11.52 -5.16 -9.24
N ILE A 254 11.40 -4.40 -8.16
CA ILE A 254 11.07 -2.96 -8.15
C ILE A 254 12.09 -2.18 -7.34
N GLY A 255 12.41 -0.96 -7.78
CA GLY A 255 13.03 0.03 -6.90
C GLY A 255 12.01 0.53 -5.89
N THR A 256 12.43 0.84 -4.68
CA THR A 256 11.59 1.44 -3.63
C THR A 256 10.94 2.77 -4.06
N HIS A 257 11.62 3.53 -4.92
CA HIS A 257 11.17 4.79 -5.52
C HIS A 257 10.37 4.64 -6.83
N THR A 258 9.59 3.54 -6.96
CA THR A 258 8.84 3.23 -8.19
C THR A 258 7.35 3.48 -8.00
N GLY A 259 6.73 4.19 -8.94
CA GLY A 259 5.31 4.55 -8.86
C GLY A 259 5.07 5.54 -7.73
N SER A 260 3.82 5.68 -7.29
CA SER A 260 3.55 6.45 -6.07
C SER A 260 4.22 5.77 -4.88
N HIS A 261 5.06 6.52 -4.17
CA HIS A 261 5.88 5.97 -3.10
C HIS A 261 6.13 7.02 -2.03
N VAL A 262 6.58 6.54 -0.87
CA VAL A 262 6.97 7.42 0.23
C VAL A 262 8.43 7.17 0.56
N ASP A 263 9.22 8.23 0.57
CA ASP A 263 10.58 8.25 1.07
C ASP A 263 10.56 8.47 2.58
N ALA A 264 11.33 7.63 3.27
CA ALA A 264 11.70 7.90 4.64
C ALA A 264 12.91 8.84 4.67
N PRO A 265 13.10 9.60 5.77
CA PRO A 265 14.31 10.39 6.00
C PRO A 265 15.64 9.66 5.75
N LEU A 266 15.68 8.34 5.97
CA LEU A 266 16.84 7.49 5.68
C LEU A 266 17.35 7.62 4.22
N HIS A 267 16.50 8.03 3.27
CA HIS A 267 16.88 8.19 1.88
C HIS A 267 18.07 9.16 1.69
N TYR A 268 18.05 10.32 2.35
CA TYR A 268 19.10 11.35 2.25
C TYR A 268 19.83 11.65 3.57
N SER A 269 19.38 11.08 4.69
CA SER A 269 19.91 11.42 6.02
C SER A 269 20.29 10.17 6.81
N ALA A 270 21.61 9.98 6.98
CA ALA A 270 22.16 8.81 7.64
C ALA A 270 21.75 8.73 9.12
N GLY A 271 21.33 7.54 9.55
CA GLY A 271 20.90 7.28 10.94
C GLY A 271 19.46 7.70 11.27
N GLN A 272 18.74 8.28 10.31
CA GLN A 272 17.30 8.51 10.44
C GLN A 272 16.48 7.21 10.26
N PRO A 273 15.20 7.19 10.69
CA PRO A 273 14.35 6.00 10.55
C PRO A 273 14.18 5.53 9.11
N ALA A 274 14.24 4.20 8.92
CA ALA A 274 13.75 3.51 7.73
C ALA A 274 12.22 3.58 7.63
N ILE A 275 11.67 3.24 6.46
CA ILE A 275 10.23 3.35 6.17
C ILE A 275 9.36 2.50 7.10
N ASP A 276 9.84 1.31 7.51
CA ASP A 276 9.15 0.41 8.44
C ASP A 276 9.23 0.85 9.91
N ALA A 277 10.15 1.76 10.23
CA ALA A 277 10.35 2.31 11.57
C ALA A 277 9.64 3.65 11.79
N MET A 278 9.09 4.27 10.74
CA MET A 278 8.37 5.53 10.86
C MET A 278 7.02 5.34 11.58
N PRO A 279 6.57 6.31 12.40
CA PRO A 279 5.26 6.23 13.04
C PRO A 279 4.14 6.20 12.00
N LEU A 280 3.19 5.28 12.16
CA LEU A 280 2.10 5.09 11.20
C LEU A 280 1.29 6.36 10.98
N GLU A 281 1.09 7.14 12.04
CA GLU A 281 0.37 8.40 12.02
C GLU A 281 1.01 9.45 11.11
N VAL A 282 2.22 9.26 10.57
CA VAL A 282 2.81 10.10 9.51
C VAL A 282 2.08 9.89 8.18
N PHE A 283 1.64 8.67 7.90
CA PHE A 283 1.14 8.24 6.59
C PHE A 283 -0.35 8.45 6.37
N HIS A 284 -1.09 8.90 7.38
CA HIS A 284 -2.52 9.16 7.23
C HIS A 284 -3.04 10.30 8.11
N GLY A 285 -4.17 10.88 7.73
CA GLY A 285 -4.88 11.92 8.51
C GLY A 285 -5.03 13.23 7.74
N ARG A 286 -5.37 14.31 8.45
CA ARG A 286 -5.66 15.62 7.84
C ARG A 286 -4.50 16.09 6.95
N ALA A 287 -4.84 16.46 5.72
CA ALA A 287 -3.93 16.97 4.71
C ALA A 287 -4.55 18.17 3.97
N GLN A 288 -3.71 19.04 3.44
CA GLN A 288 -4.10 20.14 2.57
C GLN A 288 -3.51 19.93 1.17
N VAL A 289 -4.34 20.05 0.14
CA VAL A 289 -3.90 20.15 -1.26
C VAL A 289 -3.82 21.62 -1.63
N LEU A 290 -2.66 22.07 -2.09
CA LEU A 290 -2.44 23.42 -2.62
C LEU A 290 -2.42 23.38 -4.14
N ASP A 291 -3.18 24.26 -4.80
CA ASP A 291 -3.11 24.44 -6.25
C ASP A 291 -1.99 25.44 -6.59
N LEU A 292 -0.92 24.89 -7.15
CA LEU A 292 0.27 25.57 -7.63
C LEU A 292 0.43 25.38 -9.14
N THR A 293 -0.64 25.04 -9.87
CA THR A 293 -0.58 24.83 -11.32
C THR A 293 -0.13 26.07 -12.11
N GLY A 294 -0.24 27.26 -11.50
CA GLY A 294 0.17 28.53 -12.08
C GLY A 294 1.65 28.89 -11.94
N VAL A 295 2.45 28.14 -11.17
CA VAL A 295 3.89 28.45 -11.01
C VAL A 295 4.67 28.07 -12.27
N ALA A 296 5.66 28.89 -12.62
CA ALA A 296 6.47 28.69 -13.82
C ALA A 296 7.79 27.94 -13.56
N ALA A 297 8.22 27.91 -12.30
CA ALA A 297 9.45 27.29 -11.81
C ALA A 297 9.16 26.56 -10.50
N ASP A 298 10.21 26.03 -9.87
CA ASP A 298 10.09 25.32 -8.59
C ASP A 298 9.36 26.18 -7.55
N VAL A 299 8.50 25.52 -6.77
CA VAL A 299 7.62 26.14 -5.80
C VAL A 299 8.44 26.83 -4.71
N THR A 300 8.26 28.13 -4.53
CA THR A 300 8.95 28.93 -3.51
C THR A 300 8.10 29.11 -2.24
N ALA A 301 8.71 29.60 -1.16
CA ALA A 301 7.98 29.92 0.07
C ALA A 301 6.85 30.93 -0.17
N ALA A 302 7.08 31.91 -1.05
CA ALA A 302 6.08 32.91 -1.42
C ALA A 302 4.89 32.30 -2.17
N ASP A 303 5.13 31.29 -3.02
CA ASP A 303 4.06 30.57 -3.73
C ASP A 303 3.20 29.78 -2.76
N LEU A 304 3.81 29.10 -1.77
CA LEU A 304 3.08 28.40 -0.71
C LEU A 304 2.20 29.34 0.12
N GLU A 305 2.72 30.51 0.49
CA GLU A 305 1.95 31.53 1.21
C GLU A 305 0.80 32.09 0.36
N ALA A 306 1.05 32.38 -0.91
CA ALA A 306 0.04 32.86 -1.84
C ALA A 306 -1.07 31.83 -2.11
N ALA A 307 -0.72 30.54 -2.13
CA ALA A 307 -1.65 29.42 -2.26
C ALA A 307 -2.44 29.13 -0.96
N GLY A 308 -2.11 29.81 0.14
CA GLY A 308 -2.83 29.69 1.41
C GLY A 308 -2.40 28.49 2.26
N LEU A 309 -1.10 28.18 2.30
CA LEU A 309 -0.54 27.16 3.20
C LEU A 309 -1.04 27.34 4.64
N GLY A 310 -1.80 26.36 5.12
CA GLY A 310 -2.41 26.31 6.44
C GLY A 310 -1.55 25.60 7.47
N ASP A 311 -2.21 24.90 8.40
CA ASP A 311 -1.62 24.17 9.52
C ASP A 311 -1.80 22.64 9.43
N ALA A 312 -2.26 22.14 8.28
CA ALA A 312 -2.40 20.71 8.06
C ALA A 312 -1.01 20.04 8.13
N PRO A 313 -0.85 18.95 8.91
CA PRO A 313 0.45 18.28 9.04
C PRO A 313 0.95 17.64 7.73
N ARG A 314 0.05 17.41 6.77
CA ARG A 314 0.35 16.85 5.45
C ARG A 314 0.02 17.87 4.39
N VAL A 315 0.95 18.12 3.48
CA VAL A 315 0.76 19.11 2.41
C VAL A 315 1.05 18.45 1.07
N LEU A 316 0.07 18.45 0.16
CA LEU A 316 0.24 17.99 -1.22
C LEU A 316 0.29 19.19 -2.16
N LEU A 317 1.30 19.23 -3.01
CA LEU A 317 1.55 20.31 -3.95
C LEU A 317 1.12 19.87 -5.35
N LYS A 318 -0.05 20.35 -5.79
CA LYS A 318 -0.54 20.12 -7.15
C LYS A 318 0.12 21.13 -8.08
N THR A 319 0.89 20.67 -9.04
CA THR A 319 1.56 21.53 -10.02
C THR A 319 1.04 21.26 -11.43
N ARG A 320 1.64 21.89 -12.44
CA ARG A 320 1.36 21.57 -13.85
C ARG A 320 1.79 20.15 -14.24
N ASN A 321 2.65 19.48 -13.45
CA ASN A 321 3.16 18.14 -13.75
C ASN A 321 2.00 17.13 -13.95
N SER A 322 1.01 17.14 -13.06
CA SER A 322 -0.18 16.29 -13.19
C SER A 322 -1.01 16.64 -14.44
N GLY A 323 -1.26 17.94 -14.67
CA GLY A 323 -2.07 18.42 -15.80
C GLY A 323 -1.44 18.12 -17.16
N GLU A 324 -0.10 18.16 -17.25
CA GLU A 324 0.69 17.77 -18.42
C GLU A 324 0.90 16.25 -18.53
N ARG A 325 0.44 15.49 -17.54
CA ARG A 325 0.50 14.03 -17.46
C ARG A 325 1.93 13.48 -17.54
N LEU A 326 2.89 14.15 -16.92
CA LEU A 326 4.32 13.81 -17.04
C LEU A 326 4.66 12.38 -16.55
N LEU A 327 3.89 11.85 -15.59
CA LEU A 327 4.06 10.49 -15.03
C LEU A 327 3.41 9.37 -15.87
N HIS A 328 2.63 9.72 -16.90
CA HIS A 328 1.87 8.73 -17.70
C HIS A 328 2.66 8.16 -18.88
N GLY A 329 3.80 8.75 -19.22
CA GLY A 329 4.74 8.24 -20.21
C GLY A 329 5.81 7.31 -19.64
N ASP A 330 6.75 6.89 -20.49
CA ASP A 330 8.01 6.23 -20.11
C ASP A 330 9.26 7.04 -20.51
N ALA A 331 9.07 8.19 -21.17
CA ALA A 331 10.13 9.11 -21.55
C ALA A 331 10.34 10.18 -20.48
N LYS A 332 11.60 10.43 -20.11
CA LYS A 332 11.94 11.51 -19.19
C LYS A 332 11.58 12.88 -19.79
N PRO A 333 10.75 13.69 -19.13
CA PRO A 333 10.43 15.02 -19.61
C PRO A 333 11.66 15.94 -19.52
N GLU A 334 11.70 16.98 -20.36
CA GLU A 334 12.79 17.96 -20.37
C GLU A 334 12.74 18.89 -19.14
N ALA A 335 11.54 19.12 -18.59
CA ALA A 335 11.32 19.95 -17.43
C ALA A 335 10.09 19.48 -16.64
N TRP A 336 10.14 19.72 -15.33
CA TRP A 336 9.06 19.50 -14.37
C TRP A 336 9.21 20.53 -13.24
N ILE A 337 8.18 20.68 -12.42
CA ILE A 337 8.18 21.55 -11.24
C ILE A 337 8.54 20.74 -10.01
N GLY A 338 9.49 21.22 -9.20
CA GLY A 338 9.78 20.72 -7.86
C GLY A 338 9.56 21.75 -6.77
N ILE A 339 10.21 21.55 -5.64
CA ILE A 339 10.20 22.43 -4.46
C ILE A 339 11.56 23.12 -4.33
N ALA A 340 11.56 24.45 -4.19
CA ALA A 340 12.77 25.21 -3.91
C ALA A 340 13.18 25.08 -2.43
N GLU A 341 14.46 25.32 -2.12
CA GLU A 341 15.01 25.20 -0.76
C GLU A 341 14.24 26.04 0.28
N ASP A 342 13.81 27.26 -0.07
CA ASP A 342 13.07 28.15 0.83
C ASP A 342 11.66 27.65 1.14
N ALA A 343 10.98 27.02 0.18
CA ALA A 343 9.70 26.35 0.38
C ALA A 343 9.84 25.13 1.30
N ALA A 344 10.87 24.31 1.09
CA ALA A 344 11.18 23.18 1.97
C ALA A 344 11.41 23.65 3.42
N ALA A 345 12.19 24.72 3.60
CA ALA A 345 12.43 25.30 4.93
C ALA A 345 11.13 25.84 5.57
N LEU A 346 10.25 26.48 4.80
CA LEU A 346 8.95 26.94 5.31
C LEU A 346 8.06 25.77 5.75
N LEU A 347 8.00 24.67 4.98
CA LEU A 347 7.21 23.49 5.33
C LEU A 347 7.68 22.85 6.64
N VAL A 348 9.01 22.74 6.82
CA VAL A 348 9.60 22.32 8.11
C VAL A 348 9.22 23.28 9.24
N GLN A 349 9.33 24.59 9.02
CA GLN A 349 8.97 25.60 10.02
C GLN A 349 7.49 25.53 10.43
N ARG A 350 6.60 25.19 9.49
CA ARG A 350 5.16 25.01 9.74
C ARG A 350 4.81 23.68 10.42
N GLY A 351 5.80 22.80 10.63
CA GLY A 351 5.60 21.53 11.31
C GLY A 351 4.91 20.48 10.43
N ALA A 352 5.11 20.54 9.11
CA ALA A 352 4.71 19.46 8.23
C ALA A 352 5.43 18.15 8.66
N VAL A 353 4.71 17.03 8.59
CA VAL A 353 5.25 15.69 8.85
C VAL A 353 5.37 14.87 7.56
N LEU A 354 4.60 15.23 6.53
CA LEU A 354 4.70 14.65 5.20
C LEU A 354 4.40 15.73 4.14
N VAL A 355 5.24 15.78 3.11
CA VAL A 355 5.08 16.67 1.96
C VAL A 355 4.96 15.81 0.71
N GLY A 356 3.97 16.06 -0.12
CA GLY A 356 3.77 15.32 -1.36
C GLY A 356 3.85 16.19 -2.60
N LEU A 357 4.47 15.66 -3.66
CA LEU A 357 4.58 16.30 -4.96
C LEU A 357 4.14 15.35 -6.08
N ASP A 358 3.56 15.94 -7.13
CA ASP A 358 3.06 15.24 -8.30
C ASP A 358 4.12 14.92 -9.38
N PHE A 359 5.33 14.54 -8.95
CA PHE A 359 6.40 14.07 -9.84
C PHE A 359 7.33 13.06 -9.16
N LEU A 360 8.22 12.42 -9.94
CA LEU A 360 9.15 11.37 -9.51
C LEU A 360 10.22 11.79 -8.48
N SER A 361 10.33 13.07 -8.18
CA SER A 361 11.28 13.63 -7.23
C SER A 361 10.67 14.92 -6.70
N ILE A 362 10.84 15.20 -5.41
CA ILE A 362 10.44 16.47 -4.79
C ILE A 362 11.15 17.67 -5.43
N GLU A 363 12.27 17.45 -6.13
CA GLU A 363 13.09 18.49 -6.72
C GLU A 363 12.89 18.68 -8.21
N GLY A 364 13.03 19.93 -8.64
CA GLY A 364 13.03 20.32 -10.04
C GLY A 364 14.39 20.09 -10.70
N VAL A 365 14.44 20.29 -12.02
CA VAL A 365 15.65 20.05 -12.82
C VAL A 365 16.88 20.83 -12.32
N ALA A 366 16.67 22.07 -11.87
CA ALA A 366 17.75 22.95 -11.44
C ALA A 366 18.32 22.53 -10.07
N GLU A 367 17.45 22.24 -9.11
CA GLU A 367 17.82 21.80 -7.76
C GLU A 367 18.46 20.41 -7.76
N SER A 368 17.96 19.48 -8.60
CA SER A 368 18.57 18.15 -8.78
C SER A 368 20.01 18.22 -9.30
N ALA A 369 20.38 19.31 -9.99
CA ALA A 369 21.76 19.56 -10.42
C ALA A 369 22.60 20.31 -9.37
N GLY A 370 21.95 20.90 -8.36
CA GLY A 370 22.51 21.73 -7.30
C GLY A 370 22.84 20.98 -6.00
N GLY A 371 22.50 19.69 -5.88
CA GLY A 371 22.88 18.86 -4.75
C GLY A 371 21.76 18.54 -3.76
N TRP A 372 20.51 18.44 -4.23
CA TRP A 372 19.40 17.86 -3.46
C TRP A 372 19.03 18.62 -2.17
N ALA A 373 19.07 19.96 -2.23
CA ALA A 373 18.88 20.83 -1.07
C ALA A 373 17.52 20.66 -0.38
N ALA A 374 16.42 20.53 -1.14
CA ALA A 374 15.09 20.35 -0.60
C ALA A 374 14.95 19.00 0.12
N HIS A 375 15.50 17.92 -0.47
CA HIS A 375 15.56 16.61 0.17
C HIS A 375 16.34 16.69 1.49
N HIS A 376 17.55 17.26 1.49
CA HIS A 376 18.33 17.40 2.72
C HIS A 376 17.60 18.19 3.81
N VAL A 377 17.03 19.37 3.47
CA VAL A 377 16.27 20.19 4.42
C VAL A 377 15.13 19.40 5.07
N MET A 378 14.36 18.64 4.29
CA MET A 378 13.19 17.92 4.79
C MET A 378 13.55 16.60 5.48
N CYS A 379 14.44 15.79 4.89
CA CYS A 379 14.86 14.52 5.47
C CYS A 379 15.66 14.72 6.77
N ASP A 380 16.54 15.72 6.86
CA ASP A 380 17.27 16.02 8.10
C ASP A 380 16.32 16.49 9.22
N ALA A 381 15.20 17.13 8.85
CA ALA A 381 14.12 17.49 9.76
C ALA A 381 13.15 16.33 10.08
N GLY A 382 13.33 15.16 9.45
CA GLY A 382 12.55 13.95 9.71
C GLY A 382 11.21 13.85 8.97
N LEU A 383 11.00 14.64 7.91
CA LEU A 383 9.77 14.59 7.11
C LEU A 383 9.75 13.35 6.19
N ALA A 384 8.57 12.76 6.02
CA ALA A 384 8.31 11.83 4.92
C ALA A 384 8.04 12.60 3.62
N LEU A 385 8.50 12.07 2.48
CA LEU A 385 8.24 12.67 1.17
C LEU A 385 7.39 11.72 0.34
N LEU A 386 6.23 12.19 -0.10
CA LEU A 386 5.32 11.44 -0.96
C LEU A 386 5.54 11.88 -2.42
N GLU A 387 6.11 11.00 -3.22
CA GLU A 387 6.45 11.31 -4.60
C GLU A 387 5.56 10.53 -5.59
N ALA A 388 5.47 11.08 -6.80
CA ALA A 388 4.78 10.51 -7.94
C ALA A 388 3.27 10.25 -7.74
N VAL A 389 2.53 11.25 -7.26
CA VAL A 389 1.05 11.24 -7.26
C VAL A 389 0.46 11.97 -8.46
N ASP A 390 -0.75 11.60 -8.89
CA ASP A 390 -1.53 12.33 -9.90
C ASP A 390 -2.63 13.17 -9.25
N LEU A 391 -2.45 14.49 -9.25
CA LEU A 391 -3.36 15.45 -8.63
C LEU A 391 -4.21 16.20 -9.66
N ALA A 392 -4.22 15.80 -10.94
CA ALA A 392 -4.87 16.56 -12.02
C ALA A 392 -6.36 16.83 -11.75
N GLY A 393 -7.07 15.82 -11.22
CA GLY A 393 -8.50 15.88 -10.90
C GLY A 393 -8.82 16.27 -9.45
N VAL A 394 -7.82 16.69 -8.66
CA VAL A 394 -7.99 17.03 -7.24
C VAL A 394 -8.13 18.53 -7.09
N GLU A 395 -9.18 18.99 -6.40
CA GLU A 395 -9.38 20.40 -6.06
C GLU A 395 -8.53 20.79 -4.85
N ALA A 396 -8.10 22.06 -4.78
CA ALA A 396 -7.44 22.58 -3.58
C ALA A 396 -8.40 22.53 -2.37
N GLY A 397 -7.88 22.18 -1.20
CA GLY A 397 -8.69 22.05 0.01
C GLY A 397 -8.13 21.06 1.03
N GLU A 398 -8.91 20.78 2.06
CA GLU A 398 -8.57 19.81 3.10
C GLU A 398 -9.17 18.42 2.82
N TYR A 399 -8.39 17.38 3.11
CA TYR A 399 -8.72 15.98 2.91
C TYR A 399 -8.23 15.13 4.09
N GLU A 400 -8.75 13.91 4.21
CA GLU A 400 -8.06 12.83 4.94
C GLU A 400 -7.17 12.10 3.91
N LEU A 401 -5.84 12.19 4.07
CA LEU A 401 -4.86 11.47 3.24
C LEU A 401 -4.65 10.07 3.80
N PHE A 402 -4.44 9.11 2.89
CA PHE A 402 -3.86 7.81 3.16
C PHE A 402 -2.74 7.55 2.13
N ALA A 403 -1.50 7.60 2.58
CA ALA A 403 -0.30 7.35 1.79
C ALA A 403 0.49 6.22 2.47
N LEU A 404 -0.03 4.99 2.40
CA LEU A 404 0.41 3.87 3.23
C LEU A 404 1.53 3.07 2.54
N PRO A 405 2.82 3.34 2.81
CA PRO A 405 3.92 2.57 2.23
C PRO A 405 3.91 1.13 2.71
N LEU A 406 4.37 0.21 1.85
CA LEU A 406 4.69 -1.14 2.28
C LEU A 406 5.75 -1.10 3.41
N PRO A 407 5.57 -1.86 4.50
CA PRO A 407 6.58 -1.97 5.57
C PRO A 407 7.77 -2.85 5.13
N LEU A 408 8.57 -2.35 4.18
CA LEU A 408 9.80 -3.00 3.70
C LEU A 408 10.91 -2.81 4.75
N SER A 409 11.35 -3.88 5.39
CA SER A 409 12.18 -3.74 6.58
C SER A 409 13.57 -3.17 6.28
N GLY A 410 13.92 -2.08 6.95
CA GLY A 410 15.18 -1.36 6.77
C GLY A 410 15.31 -0.59 5.46
N ALA A 411 14.25 -0.50 4.65
CA ALA A 411 14.26 0.24 3.40
C ALA A 411 14.12 1.75 3.62
N GLU A 412 14.72 2.52 2.72
CA GLU A 412 14.71 3.98 2.72
C GLU A 412 13.45 4.59 2.09
N ALA A 413 12.69 3.80 1.35
CA ALA A 413 11.43 4.20 0.75
C ALA A 413 10.57 2.95 0.49
N ALA A 414 9.30 3.14 0.18
CA ALA A 414 8.48 2.06 -0.34
C ALA A 414 7.29 2.54 -1.19
N PRO A 415 6.86 1.74 -2.18
CA PRO A 415 5.63 2.00 -2.91
C PRO A 415 4.41 2.04 -2.00
N ALA A 416 3.44 2.86 -2.36
CA ALA A 416 2.18 3.02 -1.65
C ALA A 416 1.03 3.14 -2.65
N ARG A 417 -0.16 2.64 -2.29
CA ARG A 417 -1.40 3.08 -2.93
C ARG A 417 -1.97 4.25 -2.15
N VAL A 418 -2.03 5.40 -2.81
CA VAL A 418 -2.24 6.70 -2.20
C VAL A 418 -3.61 7.21 -2.61
N PHE A 419 -4.42 7.61 -1.63
CA PHE A 419 -5.73 8.17 -1.91
C PHE A 419 -6.10 9.27 -0.92
N LEU A 420 -6.98 10.15 -1.37
CA LEU A 420 -7.62 11.18 -0.57
C LEU A 420 -9.05 10.78 -0.28
N ARG A 421 -9.53 11.19 0.88
CA ARG A 421 -10.95 11.14 1.23
C ARG A 421 -11.45 12.53 1.51
N THR A 422 -12.53 12.93 0.86
CA THR A 422 -13.17 14.23 1.12
C THR A 422 -13.68 14.29 2.56
N LEU A 423 -13.47 15.42 3.22
CA LEU A 423 -14.07 15.67 4.53
C LEU A 423 -15.58 15.97 4.35
N ALA A 424 -16.39 15.52 5.31
CA ALA A 424 -17.86 15.64 5.27
C ALA A 424 -18.37 17.04 5.64
#